data_AF-A0A520LTG1-F1
#
_entry.id   AF-A0A520LTG1-F1
#
_cell.length_a   1.000
_cell.length_b   1.000
_cell.length_c   1.000
_cell.angle_alpha   90.00
_cell.angle_beta   90.00
_cell.angle_gamma   90.00
#
_symmetry.space_group_name_H-M   'P 1'
#
loop_
_entity.id
_entity.type
_entity.pdbx_description
1 polymer ?
#
loop_
_entity_poly.entity_id
_entity_poly.type
_entity_poly.pdbx_seq_one_letter_code
_entity_poly.pdbx_strand_id
1 'polypeptide(L)'
;MKKNLLIYILFINIFFLLCLCLETIKIRWQFSQEYENNAYLQVAKNKLTEINFNLQTEYYHQSSPAKVERHAKEILKMVEITKITNLDYEK
;
A
#
# COMPACT_ATOMS: atom_id res chain seq x y z
N MET A 1 22.72 35.01 50.67
CA MET A 1 21.61 34.79 49.70
C MET A 1 22.04 34.32 48.32
N LYS A 2 23.05 34.92 47.65
CA LYS A 2 23.43 34.55 46.26
C LYS A 2 23.85 33.07 46.05
N LYS A 3 24.56 32.45 47.01
CA LYS A 3 24.95 31.02 46.93
C LYS A 3 23.76 30.05 46.94
N ASN A 4 22.75 30.30 47.78
CA ASN A 4 21.55 29.45 47.86
C ASN A 4 20.71 29.54 46.58
N LEU A 5 20.69 30.72 45.94
CA LEU A 5 19.99 30.94 44.67
C LEU A 5 20.67 30.19 43.51
N LEU A 6 22.01 30.15 43.50
CA LEU A 6 22.80 29.34 42.55
C LEU A 6 22.54 27.84 42.67
N ILE A 7 22.44 27.33 43.90
CA ILE A 7 22.11 25.91 44.18
C ILE A 7 20.71 25.58 43.67
N TYR A 8 19.74 26.48 43.84
CA TYR A 8 18.38 26.28 43.35
C TYR A 8 18.31 26.24 41.82
N ILE A 9 19.07 27.12 41.14
CA ILE A 9 19.19 27.13 39.67
C ILE A 9 19.82 25.83 39.17
N LEU A 10 20.87 25.34 39.83
CA LEU A 10 21.51 24.05 39.50
C LEU A 10 20.52 22.89 39.62
N PHE A 11 19.70 22.88 40.68
CA PHE A 11 18.70 21.84 40.89
C PHE A 11 17.62 21.82 39.81
N ILE A 12 17.16 23.00 39.39
CA ILE A 12 16.21 23.17 38.27
C ILE A 12 16.82 22.66 36.95
N ASN A 13 18.08 22.97 36.68
CA ASN A 13 18.76 22.50 35.46
C ASN A 13 18.90 20.97 35.45
N ILE A 14 19.26 20.37 36.58
CA ILE A 14 19.34 18.90 36.72
C ILE A 14 17.96 18.26 36.52
N PHE A 15 16.90 18.88 37.05
CA PHE A 15 15.54 18.40 36.86
C PHE A 15 15.12 18.45 35.39
N PHE A 16 15.39 19.57 34.69
CA PHE A 16 15.13 19.69 33.26
C PHE A 16 15.91 18.66 32.44
N LEU A 17 17.18 18.42 32.78
CA LEU A 17 17.99 17.40 32.12
C LEU A 17 17.36 16.01 32.26
N LEU A 18 16.85 15.69 33.45
CA LEU A 18 16.19 14.41 33.71
C LEU A 18 14.90 14.26 32.88
N CYS A 19 14.09 15.32 32.77
CA CYS A 19 12.92 15.32 31.90
C CYS A 19 13.28 15.08 30.42
N LEU A 20 14.33 15.74 29.92
CA LEU A 20 14.80 15.54 28.54
C LEU A 20 15.31 14.11 28.29
N CYS A 21 15.97 13.50 29.27
CA CYS A 21 16.39 12.10 29.17
C CYS A 21 15.20 11.15 29.05
N LEU A 22 14.13 11.35 29.82
CA LEU A 22 12.92 10.54 29.76
C LEU A 22 12.22 10.66 28.40
N GLU A 23 12.07 11.88 27.87
CA GLU A 23 11.51 12.10 26.53
C GLU A 23 12.36 11.44 25.44
N THR A 24 13.69 11.51 25.56
CA THR A 24 14.61 10.87 24.60
C THR A 24 14.42 9.35 24.57
N ILE A 25 14.26 8.71 25.74
CA ILE A 25 14.01 7.26 25.82
C ILE A 25 12.66 6.91 25.18
N LYS A 26 11.61 7.69 25.49
CA LYS A 26 10.26 7.50 24.93
C LYS A 26 10.26 7.62 23.41
N ILE A 27 10.88 8.67 22.86
CA ILE A 27 10.97 8.89 21.42
C ILE A 27 11.75 7.76 20.76
N ARG A 28 12.87 7.31 21.34
CA ARG A 28 13.65 6.19 20.80
C ARG A 28 12.85 4.89 20.76
N TRP A 29 12.07 4.62 21.80
CA TRP A 29 11.20 3.44 21.84
C TRP A 29 10.12 3.51 20.76
N GLN A 30 9.43 4.64 20.62
CA GLN A 30 8.43 4.85 19.57
C GLN A 30 9.04 4.74 18.17
N PHE A 31 10.22 5.31 17.96
CA PHE A 31 10.92 5.25 16.67
C PHE A 31 11.29 3.81 16.29
N SER A 32 11.71 2.98 17.24
CA SER A 32 12.00 1.57 16.99
C SER A 32 10.76 0.81 16.51
N GLN A 33 9.61 1.05 17.13
CA GLN A 33 8.34 0.44 16.76
C GLN A 33 7.90 0.88 15.36
N GLU A 34 7.97 2.19 15.08
CA GLU A 34 7.63 2.73 13.76
C GLU A 34 8.56 2.22 12.66
N TYR A 35 9.85 2.03 12.96
CA TYR A 35 10.82 1.49 12.00
C TYR A 35 10.47 0.04 11.61
N GLU A 36 10.18 -0.80 12.59
CA GLU A 36 9.76 -2.18 12.35
C GLU A 36 8.44 -2.22 11.56
N ASN A 37 7.44 -1.43 11.96
CA ASN A 37 6.17 -1.32 11.24
C ASN A 37 6.34 -0.87 9.79
N ASN A 38 7.22 0.10 9.53
CA ASN A 38 7.51 0.54 8.18
C ASN A 38 8.14 -0.57 7.31
N ALA A 39 9.04 -1.37 7.88
CA ALA A 39 9.62 -2.53 7.19
C ALA A 39 8.54 -3.57 6.85
N TYR A 40 7.64 -3.88 7.79
CA TYR A 40 6.49 -4.76 7.53
C TYR A 40 5.58 -4.20 6.43
N LEU A 41 5.28 -2.90 6.47
CA LEU A 41 4.43 -2.23 5.49
C LEU A 41 5.07 -2.27 4.09
N GLN A 42 6.38 -2.09 4.00
CA GLN A 42 7.11 -2.17 2.74
C GLN A 42 7.03 -3.59 2.14
N VAL A 43 7.21 -4.64 2.95
CA VAL A 43 7.08 -6.03 2.49
C VAL A 43 5.66 -6.31 2.03
N ALA A 44 4.65 -5.88 2.80
CA ALA A 44 3.25 -6.04 2.42
C ALA A 44 2.91 -5.33 1.11
N LYS A 45 3.42 -4.10 0.92
CA LYS A 45 3.24 -3.32 -0.31
C LYS A 45 3.87 -4.01 -1.52
N ASN A 46 5.05 -4.59 -1.38
CA ASN A 46 5.71 -5.31 -2.47
C ASN A 46 4.90 -6.53 -2.89
N LYS A 47 4.43 -7.34 -1.93
CA LYS A 47 3.56 -8.49 -2.20
C LYS A 47 2.26 -8.08 -2.88
N LEU A 48 1.64 -6.99 -2.44
CA LEU A 48 0.42 -6.47 -3.04
C LEU A 48 0.66 -6.03 -4.50
N THR A 49 1.80 -5.39 -4.76
CA THR A 49 2.19 -4.96 -6.10
C THR A 49 2.38 -6.15 -7.04
N GLU A 50 3.03 -7.22 -6.56
CA GLU A 50 3.23 -8.45 -7.33
C GLU A 50 1.91 -9.13 -7.68
N ILE A 51 0.99 -9.27 -6.71
CA ILE A 51 -0.34 -9.83 -6.94
C ILE A 51 -1.10 -9.00 -7.96
N ASN A 52 -1.06 -7.67 -7.84
CA ASN A 52 -1.73 -6.76 -8.77
C ASN A 52 -1.18 -6.92 -10.20
N PHE A 53 0.14 -7.05 -10.36
CA PHE A 53 0.74 -7.28 -11.67
C PHE A 53 0.29 -8.63 -12.28
N ASN A 54 0.27 -9.68 -11.47
CA ASN A 54 -0.20 -11.00 -11.91
C ASN A 54 -1.68 -10.96 -12.32
N LEU A 55 -2.54 -10.33 -11.52
CA LEU A 55 -3.96 -10.19 -11.84
C LEU A 55 -4.20 -9.39 -13.12
N GLN A 56 -3.47 -8.30 -13.33
CA GLN A 56 -3.56 -7.55 -14.59
C GLN A 56 -3.12 -8.39 -15.78
N THR A 57 -2.02 -9.14 -15.63
CA THR A 57 -1.53 -10.02 -16.69
C THR A 57 -2.55 -11.10 -17.04
N GLU A 58 -3.12 -11.76 -16.04
CA GLU A 58 -4.20 -12.74 -16.23
C GLU A 58 -5.43 -12.12 -16.87
N TYR A 59 -5.81 -10.92 -16.44
CA TYR A 59 -6.93 -10.19 -17.04
C TYR A 59 -6.70 -9.93 -18.52
N TYR A 60 -5.55 -9.39 -18.92
CA TYR A 60 -5.22 -9.16 -20.33
C TYR A 60 -5.10 -10.46 -21.12
N HIS A 61 -4.55 -11.52 -20.51
CA HIS A 61 -4.44 -12.83 -21.13
C HIS A 61 -5.81 -13.46 -21.39
N GLN A 62 -6.78 -13.30 -20.48
CA GLN A 62 -8.15 -13.79 -20.63
C GLN A 62 -8.98 -12.93 -21.58
N SER A 63 -8.83 -11.61 -21.52
CA SER A 63 -9.51 -10.65 -22.39
C SER A 63 -8.84 -10.46 -23.75
N SER A 64 -7.80 -11.25 -24.05
CA SER A 64 -7.12 -11.19 -25.34
C SER A 64 -8.11 -11.41 -26.50
N PRO A 65 -8.04 -10.61 -27.58
CA PRO A 65 -9.01 -10.67 -28.68
C PRO A 65 -9.19 -12.07 -29.24
N ALA A 66 -8.09 -12.84 -29.38
CA ALA A 66 -8.13 -14.21 -29.86
C ALA A 66 -8.93 -15.15 -28.94
N LYS A 67 -8.81 -15.00 -27.61
CA LYS A 67 -9.62 -15.81 -26.67
C LYS A 67 -11.06 -15.36 -26.62
N VAL A 68 -11.30 -14.05 -26.67
CA VAL A 68 -12.66 -13.48 -26.72
C VAL A 68 -13.37 -13.95 -27.98
N GLU A 69 -12.72 -13.91 -29.13
CA GLU A 69 -13.25 -14.37 -30.41
C GLU A 69 -13.46 -15.89 -30.41
N ARG A 70 -12.51 -16.65 -29.88
CA ARG A 70 -12.66 -18.10 -29.71
C ARG A 70 -13.83 -18.45 -28.80
N HIS A 71 -13.98 -17.76 -27.66
CA HIS A 71 -15.11 -17.93 -26.76
C HIS A 71 -16.44 -17.58 -27.45
N ALA A 72 -16.47 -16.48 -28.20
CA ALA A 72 -17.65 -16.07 -28.96
C ALA A 72 -18.04 -17.10 -30.04
N LYS A 73 -17.07 -17.62 -30.79
CA LYS A 73 -17.30 -18.61 -31.87
C LYS A 73 -17.65 -20.00 -31.31
N GLU A 74 -16.91 -20.50 -30.32
CA GLU A 74 -17.05 -21.87 -29.81
C GLU A 74 -18.19 -22.02 -28.79
N ILE A 75 -18.32 -21.08 -27.85
CA ILE A 75 -19.29 -21.19 -26.74
C ILE A 75 -20.60 -20.48 -27.08
N LEU A 76 -20.52 -19.24 -27.58
CA LEU A 76 -21.69 -18.43 -27.91
C LEU A 76 -22.21 -18.69 -29.33
N LYS A 77 -21.51 -19.52 -30.13
CA LYS A 77 -21.85 -19.85 -31.53
C LYS A 77 -22.05 -18.62 -32.42
N MET A 78 -21.33 -17.54 -32.12
CA MET A 78 -21.37 -16.31 -32.91
C MET A 78 -20.70 -16.51 -34.27
N VAL A 79 -21.28 -15.91 -35.31
CA VAL A 79 -20.78 -15.99 -36.69
C VAL A 79 -20.21 -14.63 -37.10
N GLU A 80 -19.06 -14.66 -37.77
CA GLU A 80 -18.41 -13.45 -38.27
C GLU A 80 -19.16 -12.89 -39.48
N ILE A 81 -19.65 -11.66 -39.36
CA ILE A 81 -20.45 -11.01 -40.40
C ILE A 81 -19.50 -10.44 -41.47
N THR A 82 -19.27 -11.19 -42.54
CA THR A 82 -18.38 -10.80 -43.65
C THR A 82 -19.08 -9.99 -44.76
N LYS A 83 -20.42 -9.92 -44.74
CA LYS A 83 -21.26 -9.11 -45.64
C LYS A 83 -22.45 -8.54 -44.85
N ILE A 84 -22.94 -7.36 -45.27
CA ILE A 84 -24.14 -6.74 -44.70
C ILE A 84 -25.28 -7.76 -44.77
N THR A 85 -25.65 -8.30 -43.61
CA THR A 85 -26.78 -9.21 -43.45
C THR A 85 -27.88 -8.40 -42.80
N ASN A 86 -28.97 -8.17 -43.53
CA ASN A 86 -30.17 -7.60 -42.93
C ASN A 86 -30.76 -8.67 -42.01
N LEU A 87 -30.62 -8.46 -40.70
CA LEU A 87 -31.20 -9.30 -39.67
C LEU A 87 -32.57 -8.71 -39.31
N ASP A 88 -33.65 -9.38 -39.73
CA ASP A 88 -34.98 -9.11 -39.20
C ASP A 88 -35.12 -9.83 -37.87
N TYR A 89 -35.22 -9.05 -36.80
CA TYR A 89 -35.53 -9.55 -35.47
C TYR A 89 -37.02 -9.83 -35.39
N GLU A 90 -37.40 -11.03 -34.94
CA GLU A 90 -38.79 -11.31 -34.57
C GLU A 90 -39.19 -10.45 -33.37
N LYS A 91 -40.41 -9.89 -33.45
CA LYS A 91 -40.92 -8.85 -32.56
C LYS A 91 -41.51 -9.41 -31.26
#